data_AF-A0A7S0JEZ8-F1
#
_entry.id   AF-A0A7S0JEZ8-F1
#
_cell.length_a   1.000
_cell.length_b   1.000
_cell.length_c   1.000
_cell.angle_alpha   90.00
_cell.angle_beta   90.00
_cell.angle_gamma   90.00
#
_symmetry.space_group_name_H-M   'P 1'
#
loop_
_entity.id
_entity.type
_entity.pdbx_description
1 polymer ?
#
loop_
_entity_poly.entity_id
_entity_poly.type
_entity_poly.pdbx_seq_one_letter_code
_entity_poly.pdbx_strand_id
1 'polypeptide(L)'
;DPNIRYYHSYWRIEHEQALCIKVRPPTCRCWNFQLNNHWMESLDYRYHPVHTNSTLARADSDDAGAYTIIVAHADPNADGQYRGNWISTVGHTCGTMCFRFVAPKVPDAELPHPRVSVVPFEALAFYSH
;
A
#
# COMPACT_ATOMS: atom_id res chain seq x y z
N ASP A 1 19.12 -7.26 3.31
CA ASP A 1 18.98 -8.22 4.42
C ASP A 1 18.44 -9.54 3.85
N PRO A 2 19.12 -10.68 4.02
CA PRO A 2 18.69 -11.98 3.50
C PRO A 2 17.34 -12.46 4.06
N ASN A 3 16.87 -11.89 5.18
CA ASN A 3 15.58 -12.21 5.80
C ASN A 3 14.41 -11.39 5.24
N ILE A 4 14.67 -10.44 4.34
CA ILE A 4 13.65 -9.57 3.79
C ILE A 4 13.36 -10.00 2.35
N ARG A 5 12.07 -10.18 2.05
CA ARG A 5 11.58 -10.37 0.68
C ARG A 5 11.04 -9.05 0.19
N TYR A 6 11.64 -8.54 -0.89
CA TYR A 6 11.36 -7.22 -1.43
C TYR A 6 10.52 -7.33 -2.70
N TYR A 7 9.52 -6.48 -2.79
CA TYR A 7 8.82 -6.16 -4.03
C TYR A 7 9.11 -4.71 -4.36
N HIS A 8 9.88 -4.48 -5.42
CA HIS A 8 10.14 -3.15 -5.95
C HIS A 8 9.38 -2.98 -7.25
N SER A 9 8.72 -1.83 -7.39
CA SER A 9 8.02 -1.49 -8.62
C SER A 9 8.02 0.02 -8.83
N TYR A 10 7.68 0.42 -10.05
CA TYR A 10 7.43 1.79 -10.42
C TYR A 10 5.91 2.01 -10.44
N TRP A 11 5.44 3.13 -9.91
CA TRP A 11 4.02 3.48 -9.92
C TRP A 11 3.80 4.74 -10.75
N ARG A 12 2.63 4.82 -11.40
CA ARG A 12 2.13 6.00 -12.09
C ARG A 12 0.61 6.00 -12.01
N ILE A 13 0.03 7.10 -11.55
CA ILE A 13 -1.41 7.36 -11.50
C ILE A 13 -1.67 8.84 -11.84
N GLU A 14 -2.79 9.10 -12.49
CA GLU A 14 -3.29 10.46 -12.68
C GLU A 14 -4.03 10.98 -11.43
N HIS A 15 -4.33 12.29 -11.38
CA HIS A 15 -4.96 12.92 -10.22
C HIS A 15 -6.33 12.32 -9.82
N GLU A 16 -7.07 11.81 -10.80
CA GLU A 16 -8.38 11.18 -10.62
C GLU A 16 -8.30 9.66 -10.44
N GLN A 17 -7.09 9.11 -10.31
CA GLN A 17 -6.85 7.69 -10.16
C GLN A 17 -6.33 7.35 -8.77
N ALA A 18 -6.50 6.09 -8.40
CA ALA A 18 -5.94 5.49 -7.22
C ALA A 18 -5.26 4.16 -7.57
N LEU A 19 -4.11 3.90 -6.95
CA LEU A 19 -3.47 2.59 -6.97
C LEU A 19 -3.98 1.77 -5.79
N CYS A 20 -4.66 0.67 -6.08
CA CYS A 20 -5.16 -0.27 -5.09
C CYS A 20 -4.19 -1.46 -4.98
N ILE A 21 -3.60 -1.65 -3.81
CA ILE A 21 -2.67 -2.74 -3.52
C ILE A 21 -3.33 -3.67 -2.52
N LYS A 22 -3.69 -4.88 -2.94
CA LYS A 22 -4.27 -5.92 -2.10
C LYS A 22 -3.24 -6.98 -1.78
N VAL A 23 -3.10 -7.30 -0.50
CA VAL A 23 -2.13 -8.30 -0.04
C VAL A 23 -2.70 -9.08 1.14
N ARG A 24 -2.41 -10.37 1.19
CA ARG A 24 -2.60 -11.22 2.36
C ARG A 24 -1.22 -11.67 2.84
N PRO A 25 -0.56 -10.93 3.74
CA PRO A 25 0.79 -11.26 4.19
C PRO A 25 0.83 -12.69 4.76
N PRO A 26 1.90 -13.46 4.52
CA PRO A 26 2.07 -14.74 5.20
C PRO A 26 2.38 -14.46 6.68
N THR A 27 2.36 -15.51 7.51
CA THR A 27 2.93 -15.42 8.86
C THR A 27 4.38 -14.95 8.75
N CYS A 28 4.66 -13.75 9.26
CA CYS A 28 5.97 -13.10 9.21
C CYS A 28 6.18 -12.30 10.50
N ARG A 29 7.41 -11.83 10.75
CA ARG A 29 7.69 -11.00 11.93
C ARG A 29 6.97 -9.65 11.84
N CYS A 30 7.04 -9.03 10.66
CA CYS A 30 6.32 -7.81 10.31
C CYS A 30 6.38 -7.63 8.79
N TRP A 31 5.61 -6.66 8.29
CA TRP A 31 5.66 -6.21 6.90
C TRP A 31 5.58 -4.69 6.82
N ASN A 32 6.08 -4.10 5.74
CA ASN A 32 5.89 -2.67 5.48
C ASN A 32 5.68 -2.35 4.00
N PHE A 33 4.98 -1.25 3.75
CA PHE A 33 4.85 -0.62 2.46
C PHE A 33 5.36 0.82 2.52
N GLN A 34 6.07 1.25 1.48
CA GLN A 34 6.64 2.58 1.38
C GLN A 34 6.47 3.11 -0.04
N LEU A 35 5.95 4.33 -0.16
CA LEU A 35 5.92 5.10 -1.39
C LEU A 35 7.12 6.06 -1.42
N ASN A 36 7.84 6.08 -2.52
CA ASN A 36 9.02 6.92 -2.73
C ASN A 36 8.84 7.77 -3.99
N ASN A 37 9.61 8.85 -4.07
CA ASN A 37 9.69 9.66 -5.28
C ASN A 37 10.49 8.95 -6.40
N HIS A 38 10.60 9.58 -7.57
CA HIS A 38 11.35 9.08 -8.73
C HIS A 38 12.85 8.83 -8.41
N TRP A 39 13.40 9.57 -7.45
CA TRP A 39 14.79 9.49 -6.99
C TRP A 39 14.99 8.51 -5.82
N MET A 40 13.97 7.70 -5.50
CA MET A 40 13.97 6.74 -4.37
C MET A 40 14.09 7.38 -2.98
N GLU A 41 13.82 8.67 -2.84
CA GLU A 41 13.75 9.34 -1.54
C GLU A 41 12.33 9.17 -0.96
N SER A 42 12.23 9.03 0.36
CA SER A 42 10.92 9.02 1.00
C SER A 42 10.32 10.42 0.89
N LEU A 43 9.06 10.49 0.47
CA LEU A 43 8.28 11.72 0.53
C LEU A 43 8.19 12.22 1.99
N ASP A 44 7.98 13.51 2.23
CA ASP A 44 8.07 14.12 3.57
C ASP A 44 7.10 13.44 4.56
N TYR A 45 7.65 12.53 5.37
CA TYR A 45 6.91 11.72 6.34
C TYR A 45 6.45 12.53 7.56
N ARG A 46 6.92 13.78 7.72
CA ARG A 46 6.57 14.62 8.87
C ARG A 46 5.13 15.11 8.81
N TYR A 47 4.53 15.16 7.61
CA TYR A 47 3.20 15.71 7.41
C TYR A 47 2.25 14.82 6.58
N HIS A 48 2.74 13.71 6.00
CA HIS A 48 1.93 12.87 5.11
C HIS A 48 2.02 11.37 5.42
N PRO A 49 0.91 10.61 5.30
CA PRO A 49 0.94 9.17 5.36
C PRO A 49 1.61 8.62 4.10
N VAL A 50 2.92 8.41 4.13
CA VAL A 50 3.72 7.94 2.97
C VAL A 50 4.17 6.48 3.09
N HIS A 51 3.84 5.85 4.22
CA HIS A 51 4.17 4.46 4.50
C HIS A 51 3.13 3.85 5.45
N THR A 52 3.06 2.51 5.47
CA THR A 52 2.31 1.76 6.47
C THR A 52 3.04 0.45 6.79
N ASN A 53 2.62 -0.23 7.84
CA ASN A 53 3.21 -1.48 8.31
C ASN A 53 2.19 -2.35 9.03
N SER A 54 2.59 -3.56 9.42
CA SER A 54 1.74 -4.52 10.14
C SER A 54 1.10 -4.02 11.44
N THR A 55 1.61 -2.95 12.05
CA THR A 55 1.08 -2.36 13.29
C THR A 55 0.17 -1.18 13.02
N LEU A 56 0.43 -0.41 11.96
CA LEU A 56 -0.36 0.77 11.59
C LEU A 56 -1.54 0.43 10.67
N ALA A 57 -1.41 -0.62 9.88
CA ALA A 57 -2.40 -0.97 8.89
C ALA A 57 -3.64 -1.61 9.52
N ARG A 58 -4.80 -1.16 9.05
CA ARG A 58 -6.10 -1.78 9.32
C ARG A 58 -6.32 -2.93 8.34
N ALA A 59 -6.68 -4.10 8.87
CA ALA A 59 -7.10 -5.22 8.04
C ALA A 59 -8.47 -4.95 7.39
N ASP A 60 -8.72 -5.60 6.26
CA ASP A 60 -9.99 -5.51 5.55
C ASP A 60 -11.13 -6.12 6.41
N SER A 61 -12.34 -5.56 6.34
CA SER A 61 -13.47 -5.94 7.20
C SER A 61 -13.90 -7.39 6.99
N ASP A 62 -13.90 -7.81 5.72
CA ASP A 62 -14.30 -9.14 5.29
C ASP A 62 -13.22 -10.21 5.55
N ASP A 63 -11.96 -9.80 5.76
CA ASP A 63 -10.83 -10.70 5.93
C ASP A 63 -9.74 -10.07 6.82
N ALA A 64 -9.74 -10.45 8.10
CA ALA A 64 -8.79 -9.94 9.10
C ALA A 64 -7.30 -10.24 8.80
N GLY A 65 -7.00 -11.10 7.81
CA GLY A 65 -5.64 -11.38 7.34
C GLY A 65 -5.25 -10.62 6.06
N ALA A 66 -6.20 -9.96 5.40
CA ALA A 66 -5.96 -9.19 4.18
C ALA A 66 -5.87 -7.70 4.48
N TYR A 67 -5.12 -7.01 3.64
CA TYR A 67 -4.92 -5.57 3.72
C TYR A 67 -5.05 -4.97 2.32
N THR A 68 -5.88 -3.95 2.23
CA THR A 68 -5.95 -3.05 1.09
C THR A 68 -5.26 -1.73 1.41
N ILE A 69 -4.28 -1.35 0.59
CA ILE A 69 -3.56 -0.08 0.64
C ILE A 69 -3.93 0.73 -0.59
N ILE A 70 -4.35 1.98 -0.37
CA ILE A 70 -4.74 2.92 -1.43
C ILE A 70 -3.70 4.02 -1.53
N VAL A 71 -3.04 4.12 -2.68
CA VAL A 71 -2.19 5.27 -3.02
C VAL A 71 -3.00 6.24 -3.87
N ALA A 72 -3.19 7.47 -3.40
CA ALA A 72 -3.98 8.47 -4.10
C ALA A 72 -3.55 9.90 -3.77
N HIS A 73 -3.91 10.85 -4.64
CA HIS A 73 -3.66 12.28 -4.45
C HIS A 73 -4.54 12.88 -3.34
N ALA A 74 -5.85 12.60 -3.39
CA ALA A 74 -6.81 13.04 -2.38
C ALA A 74 -6.96 11.99 -1.26
N ASP A 75 -7.36 12.43 -0.06
CA ASP A 75 -7.68 11.54 1.05
C ASP A 75 -9.05 10.87 0.81
N PRO A 76 -9.11 9.55 0.56
CA PRO A 76 -10.37 8.85 0.39
C PRO A 76 -11.17 8.77 1.70
N ASN A 77 -10.54 9.01 2.86
CA ASN A 77 -11.24 8.95 4.15
C ASN A 77 -11.94 10.26 4.53
N ALA A 78 -11.73 11.35 3.77
CA ALA A 78 -12.16 12.69 4.12
C ALA A 78 -13.68 12.83 4.35
N ASP A 79 -14.49 12.09 3.58
CA ASP A 79 -15.95 12.24 3.55
C ASP A 79 -16.70 11.28 4.48
N GLY A 80 -16.04 10.28 5.07
CA GLY A 80 -16.74 9.26 5.85
C GLY A 80 -16.78 7.86 5.26
N GLN A 81 -16.79 7.77 3.92
CA GLN A 81 -17.28 6.59 3.23
C GLN A 81 -16.23 5.49 3.16
N TYR A 82 -14.99 5.86 2.84
CA TYR A 82 -13.86 4.96 2.92
C TYR A 82 -13.15 5.07 4.28
N ARG A 83 -12.70 3.93 4.80
CA ARG A 83 -12.03 3.79 6.10
C ARG A 83 -10.92 2.76 6.03
N GLY A 84 -9.83 3.10 5.36
CA GLY A 84 -8.74 2.15 5.14
C GLY A 84 -7.35 2.78 5.09
N ASN A 85 -6.39 2.02 4.58
CA ASN A 85 -4.98 2.40 4.59
C ASN A 85 -4.69 3.33 3.41
N TRP A 86 -4.78 4.64 3.62
CA TRP A 86 -4.43 5.62 2.61
C TRP A 86 -2.95 6.01 2.69
N ILE A 87 -2.33 6.12 1.52
CA ILE A 87 -0.99 6.63 1.30
C ILE A 87 -1.08 7.80 0.33
N SER A 88 -0.63 8.98 0.77
CA SER A 88 -0.63 10.19 -0.06
C SER A 88 0.48 10.14 -1.10
N THR A 89 0.18 10.54 -2.33
CA THR A 89 1.20 10.76 -3.36
C THR A 89 2.00 12.04 -3.15
N VAL A 90 1.56 12.93 -2.24
CA VAL A 90 2.18 14.24 -1.97
C VAL A 90 2.38 15.06 -3.27
N GLY A 91 1.39 14.97 -4.17
CA GLY A 91 1.40 15.71 -5.45
C GLY A 91 2.19 15.05 -6.58
N HIS A 92 2.88 13.94 -6.34
CA HIS A 92 3.58 13.21 -7.40
C HIS A 92 2.63 12.33 -8.20
N THR A 93 2.77 12.29 -9.53
CA THR A 93 1.99 11.37 -10.39
C THR A 93 2.73 10.06 -10.67
N CYS A 94 4.01 9.97 -10.29
CA CYS A 94 4.79 8.74 -10.41
C CYS A 94 5.99 8.70 -9.47
N GLY A 95 6.55 7.49 -9.29
CA GLY A 95 7.72 7.26 -8.45
C GLY A 95 8.00 5.77 -8.29
N THR A 96 8.73 5.42 -7.23
CA THR A 96 8.99 4.01 -6.89
C THR A 96 8.21 3.60 -5.65
N MET A 97 7.95 2.31 -5.50
CA MET A 97 7.32 1.76 -4.31
C MET A 97 8.02 0.49 -3.87
N CYS A 98 7.96 0.21 -2.57
CA CYS A 98 8.55 -0.97 -2.00
C CYS A 98 7.60 -1.62 -0.98
N PHE A 99 7.36 -2.91 -1.17
CA PHE A 99 6.71 -3.76 -0.18
C PHE A 99 7.73 -4.76 0.37
N ARG A 100 7.73 -4.98 1.69
CA ARG A 100 8.66 -5.92 2.32
C ARG A 100 7.96 -6.86 3.28
N PHE A 101 8.26 -8.15 3.17
CA PHE A 101 7.99 -9.12 4.22
C PHE A 101 9.26 -9.38 5.02
N VAL A 102 9.18 -9.33 6.35
CA VAL A 102 10.32 -9.56 7.24
C VAL A 102 10.21 -10.93 7.88
N ALA A 103 11.15 -11.83 7.57
CA ALA A 103 11.18 -13.22 8.03
C ALA A 103 9.85 -13.97 7.80
N PRO A 104 9.37 -14.09 6.54
CA PRO A 104 8.19 -14.89 6.24
C PRO A 104 8.43 -16.37 6.55
N LYS A 105 7.43 -17.02 7.15
CA LYS A 105 7.46 -18.45 7.54
C LYS A 105 6.82 -19.34 6.47
N VAL A 106 7.14 -19.08 5.20
CA VAL A 106 6.70 -19.88 4.04
C VAL A 106 7.84 -19.99 3.04
N PRO A 107 7.92 -21.06 2.22
CA PRO A 107 8.87 -21.15 1.12
C PRO A 107 8.71 -19.99 0.12
N ASP A 108 9.79 -19.61 -0.56
CA ASP A 108 9.76 -18.50 -1.52
C ASP A 108 8.75 -18.73 -2.66
N ALA A 109 8.58 -19.97 -3.11
CA ALA A 109 7.63 -20.35 -4.15
C ALA A 109 6.16 -20.19 -3.74
N GLU A 110 5.88 -20.08 -2.44
CA GLU A 110 4.53 -19.94 -1.86
C GLU A 110 4.29 -18.53 -1.30
N LEU A 111 5.23 -17.60 -1.50
CA LEU A 111 5.06 -16.23 -1.03
C LEU A 111 3.83 -15.58 -1.71
N PRO A 112 2.87 -15.07 -0.93
CA PRO A 112 1.75 -14.35 -1.51
C PRO A 112 2.27 -13.05 -2.13
N HIS A 113 1.91 -12.80 -3.38
CA HIS A 113 2.31 -11.60 -4.09
C HIS A 113 1.22 -10.52 -3.97
N PRO A 114 1.59 -9.27 -3.64
CA PRO A 114 0.65 -8.15 -3.70
C PRO A 114 0.04 -8.04 -5.10
N ARG A 115 -1.29 -7.91 -5.16
CA ARG A 115 -2.01 -7.62 -6.40
C ARG A 115 -2.24 -6.13 -6.49
N VAL A 116 -1.99 -5.56 -7.66
CA VAL A 116 -2.05 -4.12 -7.89
C VAL A 116 -3.02 -3.83 -9.03
N SER A 117 -3.91 -2.87 -8.83
CA SER A 117 -4.79 -2.33 -9.87
C SER A 117 -4.83 -0.80 -9.80
N VAL A 118 -5.00 -0.16 -10.94
CA VAL A 118 -5.34 1.27 -11.02
C VAL A 118 -6.84 1.38 -11.23
N VAL A 119 -7.48 2.23 -10.43
CA VAL A 119 -8.94 2.44 -10.48
C VAL A 119 -9.23 3.94 -10.48
N PRO A 120 -10.40 4.38 -10.99
CA PRO A 120 -10.89 5.73 -10.75
C PRO A 120 -11.03 5.99 -9.24
N PHE A 121 -10.66 7.18 -8.77
CA PHE A 121 -10.71 7.55 -7.36
C PHE A 121 -12.14 7.46 -6.81
N GLU A 122 -13.14 7.90 -7.59
CA GLU A 122 -14.55 7.80 -7.24
C GLU A 122 -15.05 6.35 -7.04
N ALA A 123 -14.38 5.37 -7.65
CA ALA A 123 -14.76 3.97 -7.51
C ALA A 123 -14.33 3.37 -6.16
N LEU A 124 -13.55 4.08 -5.34
CA LEU A 124 -13.09 3.60 -4.04
C LEU A 124 -14.22 3.38 -3.03
N ALA A 125 -15.35 4.08 -3.18
CA ALA A 125 -16.55 3.84 -2.36
C ALA A 125 -17.10 2.41 -2.49
N PHE A 126 -16.77 1.69 -3.58
CA PHE A 126 -17.12 0.28 -3.75
C PHE A 126 -16.12 -0.69 -3.13
N TYR A 127 -15.00 -0.19 -2.58
CA TYR A 127 -13.97 -0.99 -1.88
C TYR A 127 -14.14 -0.98 -0.35
N SER A 128 -15.06 -0.18 0.18
CA SER A 128 -15.41 -0.13 1.60
C SER A 128 -16.54 -1.12 1.91
N HIS A 129 -16.19 -2.39 2.09
CA HIS A 129 -17.06 -3.38 2.72
C HIS A 129 -16.36 -3.98 3.93
#